data_AF-A0A527ZFS7-F1
#
_entry.id   AF-A0A527ZFS7-F1
#
_cell.length_a   1.000
_cell.length_b   1.000
_cell.length_c   1.000
_cell.angle_alpha   90.00
_cell.angle_beta   90.00
_cell.angle_gamma   90.00
#
_symmetry.space_group_name_H-M   'P 1'
#
loop_
_entity.id
_entity.type
_entity.pdbx_description
1 polymer ?
#
loop_
_entity_poly.entity_id
_entity_poly.type
_entity_poly.pdbx_seq_one_letter_code
_entity_poly.pdbx_strand_id
1 'polypeptide(L)'
;SYDPSWRERFGDGEGLARGKVLNDDRADWREAWALFPGDVMYVWHGALHAATVASSLEASGFAVRSQIIWDKTRLVIGRGDYHWQHEPAWYAVRKGKKGHWAGDRKQTTVWAIPHRKSDTGHGTQKPGECMGRPIENNSSPG
;
A
#
# COMPACT_ATOMS: atom_id res chain seq x y z
N SER A 1 -6.14 17.54 1.85
CA SER A 1 -5.54 17.70 0.52
C SER A 1 -4.03 17.69 0.65
N TYR A 2 -3.36 16.63 0.20
CA TYR A 2 -1.89 16.59 0.10
C TYR A 2 -1.41 17.57 -0.98
N ASP A 3 -0.45 18.44 -0.64
CA ASP A 3 0.16 19.40 -1.56
C ASP A 3 1.66 19.07 -1.67
N PRO A 4 2.16 18.62 -2.83
CA PRO A 4 3.57 18.30 -3.01
C PRO A 4 4.48 19.53 -3.23
N SER A 5 3.91 20.74 -3.40
CA SER A 5 4.65 21.98 -3.73
C SER A 5 5.72 22.36 -2.70
N TRP A 6 5.57 21.93 -1.44
CA TRP A 6 6.56 22.23 -0.41
C TRP A 6 7.93 21.62 -0.66
N ARG A 7 8.00 20.53 -1.44
CA ARG A 7 9.27 19.89 -1.79
C ARG A 7 10.17 20.81 -2.60
N GLU A 8 9.60 21.80 -3.28
CA GLU A 8 10.32 22.83 -4.05
C GLU A 8 11.01 23.87 -3.16
N ARG A 9 10.49 24.11 -1.95
CA ARG A 9 11.03 25.16 -1.05
C ARG A 9 12.24 24.70 -0.24
N PHE A 10 12.49 23.38 -0.15
CA PHE A 10 13.49 22.81 0.75
C PHE A 10 14.31 21.66 0.14
N GLY A 11 14.12 21.32 -1.14
CA GLY A 11 14.82 20.24 -1.81
C GLY A 11 15.67 20.74 -2.98
N ASP A 12 16.90 20.23 -3.10
CA ASP A 12 17.76 20.48 -4.24
C ASP A 12 17.07 20.02 -5.54
N GLY A 13 17.11 20.90 -6.53
CA GLY A 13 16.35 20.83 -7.78
C GLY A 13 16.60 19.57 -8.62
N GLU A 14 15.62 19.32 -9.50
CA GLU A 14 15.50 18.24 -10.49
C GLU A 14 14.95 16.88 -10.01
N GLY A 15 13.78 16.52 -10.57
CA GLY A 15 13.16 15.19 -10.44
C GLY A 15 12.07 15.05 -9.36
N LEU A 16 11.56 16.16 -8.81
CA LEU A 16 10.46 16.12 -7.83
C LEU A 16 9.11 15.89 -8.52
N ALA A 17 8.32 14.95 -7.98
CA ALA A 17 7.00 14.60 -8.48
C ALA A 17 5.97 15.72 -8.28
N ARG A 18 5.34 16.17 -9.36
CA ARG A 18 4.49 17.38 -9.43
C ARG A 18 2.98 17.12 -9.46
N GLY A 19 2.55 15.87 -9.58
CA GLY A 19 1.13 15.53 -9.73
C GLY A 19 0.34 15.66 -8.42
N LYS A 20 -0.72 16.46 -8.44
CA LYS A 20 -1.76 16.42 -7.39
C LYS A 20 -2.62 15.17 -7.63
N VAL A 21 -2.68 14.29 -6.63
CA VAL A 21 -3.48 13.06 -6.70
C VAL A 21 -4.92 13.39 -6.26
N LEU A 22 -5.90 13.06 -7.11
CA LEU A 22 -7.33 13.21 -6.78
C LEU A 22 -7.75 12.11 -5.79
N ASN A 23 -8.72 12.39 -4.91
CA ASN A 23 -9.26 11.49 -3.87
C ASN A 23 -8.30 11.09 -2.73
N ASP A 24 -7.21 11.83 -2.54
CA ASP A 24 -6.22 11.57 -1.48
C ASP A 24 -6.77 11.85 -0.05
N ASP A 25 -7.99 12.38 0.06
CA ASP A 25 -8.74 12.60 1.30
C ASP A 25 -9.71 11.45 1.64
N ARG A 26 -9.92 10.50 0.74
CA ARG A 26 -10.83 9.36 0.94
C ARG A 26 -10.06 8.10 1.29
N ALA A 27 -10.24 7.63 2.53
CA ALA A 27 -9.74 6.32 2.97
C ALA A 27 -10.78 5.20 2.89
N ASP A 28 -12.07 5.55 2.80
CA ASP A 28 -13.16 4.59 2.73
C ASP A 28 -13.55 4.27 1.29
N TRP A 29 -13.22 3.06 0.85
CA TRP A 29 -13.43 2.58 -0.51
C TRP A 29 -14.41 1.40 -0.59
N ARG A 30 -15.35 1.29 0.37
CA ARG A 30 -16.36 0.21 0.45
C ARG A 30 -17.02 -0.16 -0.88
N GLU A 31 -17.45 0.86 -1.63
CA GLU A 31 -18.10 0.71 -2.94
C GLU A 31 -17.18 0.02 -3.96
N ALA A 32 -15.90 0.37 -3.98
CA ALA A 32 -14.92 -0.26 -4.86
C ALA A 32 -14.62 -1.70 -4.43
N TRP A 33 -14.48 -1.95 -3.13
CA TRP A 33 -14.25 -3.31 -2.60
C TRP A 33 -15.40 -4.26 -2.93
N ALA A 34 -16.65 -3.77 -2.92
CA ALA A 34 -17.83 -4.56 -3.25
C ALA A 34 -17.85 -5.03 -4.72
N LEU A 35 -17.20 -4.29 -5.62
CA LEU A 35 -17.10 -4.62 -7.05
C LEU A 35 -15.95 -5.57 -7.36
N PHE A 36 -15.01 -5.78 -6.43
CA PHE A 36 -13.87 -6.67 -6.67
C PHE A 36 -14.35 -8.13 -6.74
N PRO A 37 -14.14 -8.84 -7.87
CA PRO A 37 -14.65 -10.21 -8.04
C PRO A 37 -13.75 -11.27 -7.37
N GLY A 38 -12.50 -10.93 -7.04
CA GLY A 38 -11.54 -11.87 -6.46
C GLY A 38 -11.82 -12.19 -4.98
N ASP A 39 -11.17 -13.24 -4.49
CA ASP A 39 -11.32 -13.71 -3.11
C ASP A 39 -10.21 -13.19 -2.18
N VAL A 40 -9.13 -12.62 -2.71
CA VAL A 40 -7.95 -12.17 -1.97
C VAL A 40 -7.58 -10.74 -2.34
N MET A 41 -7.30 -9.91 -1.34
CA MET A 41 -6.91 -8.51 -1.52
C MET A 41 -5.65 -8.18 -0.71
N TYR A 42 -4.79 -7.37 -1.32
CA TYR A 42 -3.68 -6.67 -0.67
C TYR A 42 -3.91 -5.18 -0.84
N VAL A 43 -4.27 -4.50 0.24
CA VAL A 43 -4.66 -3.08 0.20
C VAL A 43 -3.61 -2.25 0.92
N TRP A 44 -2.75 -1.60 0.16
CA TRP A 44 -1.82 -0.60 0.69
C TRP A 44 -2.57 0.68 1.09
N HIS A 45 -2.22 1.26 2.24
CA HIS A 45 -2.89 2.46 2.74
C HIS A 45 -1.94 3.31 3.60
N GLY A 46 -2.30 4.58 3.80
CA GLY A 46 -1.63 5.41 4.80
C GLY A 46 -1.79 4.83 6.20
N ALA A 47 -0.74 4.83 7.01
CA ALA A 47 -0.76 4.20 8.34
C ALA A 47 -1.85 4.77 9.26
N LEU A 48 -2.09 6.08 9.19
CA LEU A 48 -3.13 6.74 9.98
C LEU A 48 -4.56 6.35 9.57
N HIS A 49 -4.75 5.73 8.40
CA HIS A 49 -6.05 5.30 7.88
C HIS A 49 -6.31 3.80 8.10
N ALA A 50 -5.42 3.09 8.81
CA ALA A 50 -5.49 1.65 8.99
C ALA A 50 -6.86 1.15 9.47
N ALA A 51 -7.43 1.82 10.49
CA ALA A 51 -8.75 1.48 11.03
C ALA A 51 -9.86 1.66 9.99
N THR A 52 -9.91 2.81 9.31
CA THR A 52 -10.91 3.08 8.27
C THR A 52 -10.86 2.06 7.15
N VAL A 53 -9.66 1.72 6.66
CA VAL A 53 -9.51 0.73 5.58
C VAL A 53 -9.92 -0.66 6.05
N ALA A 54 -9.52 -1.08 7.26
CA ALA A 54 -9.92 -2.38 7.83
C ALA A 54 -11.45 -2.50 7.94
N SER A 55 -12.11 -1.51 8.55
CA SER A 55 -13.56 -1.49 8.68
C SER A 55 -14.26 -1.47 7.31
N SER A 56 -13.70 -0.76 6.32
CA SER A 56 -14.24 -0.73 4.96
C SER A 56 -14.18 -2.12 4.29
N LEU A 57 -13.10 -2.87 4.49
CA LEU A 57 -12.94 -4.22 3.95
C LEU A 57 -13.91 -5.21 4.63
N GLU A 58 -14.04 -5.12 5.95
CA GLU A 58 -14.92 -5.99 6.73
C GLU A 58 -16.40 -5.80 6.39
N ALA A 59 -16.81 -4.55 6.19
CA ALA A 59 -18.15 -4.19 5.74
C ALA A 59 -18.43 -4.70 4.32
N SER A 60 -17.41 -4.78 3.46
CA SER A 60 -17.52 -5.30 2.09
C SER A 60 -17.34 -6.83 2.00
N GLY A 61 -17.39 -7.55 3.13
CA GLY A 61 -17.42 -9.00 3.15
C GLY A 61 -16.05 -9.68 3.14
N PHE A 62 -14.97 -8.95 3.42
CA PHE A 62 -13.63 -9.51 3.59
C PHE A 62 -13.29 -9.69 5.08
N ALA A 63 -12.38 -10.60 5.38
CA ALA A 63 -11.76 -10.74 6.69
C ALA A 63 -10.29 -10.36 6.57
N VAL A 64 -9.85 -9.37 7.34
CA VAL A 64 -8.43 -9.02 7.46
C VAL A 64 -7.72 -10.17 8.18
N ARG A 65 -6.63 -10.66 7.61
CA ARG A 65 -5.87 -11.83 8.12
C ARG A 65 -4.53 -11.43 8.71
N SER A 66 -3.86 -10.45 8.11
CA SER A 66 -2.60 -9.92 8.62
C SER A 66 -2.37 -8.50 8.10
N GLN A 67 -1.53 -7.76 8.83
CA GLN A 67 -0.92 -6.53 8.33
C GLN A 67 0.44 -6.87 7.75
N ILE A 68 0.70 -6.38 6.54
CA ILE A 68 2.01 -6.38 5.93
C ILE A 68 2.60 -4.98 6.09
N ILE A 69 3.89 -4.92 6.42
CA ILE A 69 4.66 -3.69 6.54
C ILE A 69 5.72 -3.72 5.45
N TRP A 70 5.61 -2.80 4.49
CA TRP A 70 6.73 -2.50 3.62
C TRP A 70 7.69 -1.57 4.37
N ASP A 71 8.85 -2.09 4.73
CA ASP A 71 9.98 -1.30 5.20
C ASP A 71 10.74 -0.74 3.99
N LYS A 72 10.79 0.59 3.92
CA LYS A 72 11.40 1.35 2.81
C LYS A 72 12.93 1.31 2.86
N THR A 73 13.51 0.78 3.94
CA THR A 73 14.94 0.69 4.27
C THR A 73 15.66 2.04 4.42
N ARG A 74 14.93 3.13 4.30
CA ARG A 74 15.39 4.52 4.46
C ARG A 74 14.23 5.40 4.90
N LEU A 75 14.53 6.44 5.68
CA LEU A 75 13.54 7.42 6.09
C LEU A 75 13.09 8.30 4.92
N VAL A 76 11.77 8.49 4.82
CA VAL A 76 11.18 9.49 3.94
C VAL A 76 11.03 10.76 4.76
N ILE A 77 11.83 11.78 4.41
CA ILE A 77 11.79 13.08 5.08
C ILE A 77 10.41 13.70 4.89
N GLY A 78 9.80 14.05 6.02
CA GLY A 78 8.49 14.67 6.11
C GLY A 78 8.48 15.82 7.11
N ARG A 79 7.34 16.49 7.23
CA ARG A 79 7.16 17.67 8.11
C ARG A 79 6.60 17.35 9.50
N GLY A 80 6.33 16.07 9.78
CA GLY A 80 5.86 15.64 11.09
C GLY A 80 7.02 15.34 12.04
N ASP A 81 6.69 15.18 13.32
CA ASP A 81 7.65 14.87 14.40
C ASP A 81 8.40 13.54 14.16
N TYR A 82 7.78 12.64 13.40
CA TYR A 82 8.36 11.37 12.96
C TYR A 82 8.44 11.28 11.44
N HIS A 83 9.55 10.74 10.95
CA HIS A 83 9.73 10.43 9.54
C HIS A 83 9.28 9.00 9.23
N TRP A 84 8.49 8.83 8.17
CA TRP A 84 7.96 7.53 7.79
C TRP A 84 9.06 6.66 7.17
N GLN A 85 9.27 5.48 7.74
CA GLN A 85 10.14 4.43 7.16
C GLN A 85 9.36 3.25 6.60
N HIS A 86 8.02 3.26 6.73
CA HIS A 86 7.21 2.14 6.30
C HIS A 86 5.91 2.59 5.62
N GLU A 87 5.26 1.62 4.98
CA GLU A 87 3.88 1.70 4.53
C GLU A 87 3.17 0.38 4.86
N PRO A 88 1.97 0.41 5.44
CA PRO A 88 1.21 -0.81 5.70
C PRO A 88 0.32 -1.24 4.53
N ALA A 89 0.03 -2.53 4.49
CA ALA A 89 -1.02 -3.13 3.68
C ALA A 89 -1.84 -4.15 4.46
N TRP A 90 -3.15 -4.20 4.20
CA TRP A 90 -4.00 -5.28 4.68
C TRP A 90 -3.97 -6.46 3.71
N TYR A 91 -3.65 -7.64 4.22
CA TYR A 91 -3.97 -8.90 3.55
C TYR A 91 -5.35 -9.36 4.02
N ALA A 92 -6.31 -9.41 3.10
CA ALA A 92 -7.69 -9.75 3.39
C ALA A 92 -8.23 -10.83 2.45
N VAL A 93 -9.10 -11.70 2.98
CA VAL A 93 -9.71 -12.82 2.25
C VAL A 93 -11.22 -12.74 2.39
N ARG A 94 -11.96 -12.96 1.31
CA ARG A 94 -13.43 -12.95 1.31
C ARG A 94 -13.95 -13.96 2.32
N LYS A 95 -14.93 -13.54 3.14
CA LYS A 95 -15.56 -14.40 4.15
C LYS A 95 -16.17 -15.63 3.47
N GLY A 96 -15.96 -16.80 4.06
CA GLY A 96 -16.41 -18.09 3.50
C GLY A 96 -15.54 -18.65 2.37
N LYS A 97 -14.51 -17.94 1.92
CA LYS A 97 -13.55 -18.41 0.91
C LYS A 97 -12.22 -18.77 1.56
N LYS A 98 -11.42 -19.57 0.86
CA LYS A 98 -10.02 -19.84 1.21
C LYS A 98 -9.15 -18.90 0.40
N GLY A 99 -8.09 -18.36 1.02
CA GLY A 99 -7.06 -17.66 0.26
C GLY A 99 -6.36 -18.63 -0.69
N HIS A 100 -5.72 -18.11 -1.72
CA HIS A 100 -4.99 -18.89 -2.71
C HIS A 100 -3.51 -19.06 -2.33
N TRP A 101 -3.23 -19.14 -1.03
CA TRP A 101 -1.87 -19.10 -0.51
C TRP A 101 -0.98 -20.17 -1.15
N ALA A 102 -0.01 -19.72 -1.93
CA ALA A 102 1.02 -20.51 -2.60
C ALA A 102 2.44 -20.12 -2.12
N GLY A 103 2.54 -19.20 -1.16
CA GLY A 103 3.81 -18.79 -0.58
C GLY A 103 4.48 -19.90 0.24
N ASP A 104 5.81 -19.84 0.34
CA ASP A 104 6.58 -20.76 1.17
C ASP A 104 6.40 -20.46 2.68
N ARG A 105 6.97 -21.32 3.53
CA ARG A 105 6.92 -21.13 5.00
C ARG A 105 7.85 -20.01 5.51
N LYS A 106 8.51 -19.27 4.61
CA LYS A 106 9.47 -18.21 4.97
C LYS A 106 8.90 -16.80 4.79
N GLN A 107 7.69 -16.68 4.24
CA GLN A 107 7.02 -15.39 4.10
C GLN A 107 6.73 -14.78 5.48
N THR A 108 7.18 -13.55 5.69
CA THR A 108 6.92 -12.76 6.90
C THR A 108 6.01 -11.58 6.58
N THR A 109 5.54 -10.88 7.61
CA THR A 109 4.72 -9.68 7.46
C THR A 109 5.55 -8.41 7.27
N VAL A 110 6.88 -8.45 7.40
CA VAL A 110 7.75 -7.27 7.21
C VAL A 110 8.63 -7.49 5.98
N TRP A 111 8.46 -6.64 4.99
CA TRP A 111 9.16 -6.71 3.71
C TRP A 111 10.12 -5.53 3.58
N ALA A 112 11.41 -5.78 3.78
CA ALA A 112 12.46 -4.81 3.50
C ALA A 112 12.69 -4.72 1.99
N ILE A 113 12.09 -3.72 1.37
CA ILE A 113 12.18 -3.46 -0.08
C ILE A 113 12.65 -2.02 -0.25
N PRO A 114 13.87 -1.77 -0.74
CA PRO A 114 14.37 -0.40 -0.88
C PRO A 114 13.45 0.44 -1.76
N HIS A 115 13.00 1.59 -1.25
CA HIS A 115 12.27 2.55 -2.05
C HIS A 115 13.19 3.08 -3.16
N ARG A 116 12.88 2.86 -4.44
CA ARG A 116 13.66 3.38 -5.58
C ARG A 116 13.10 4.73 -6.07
N LYS A 117 13.94 5.55 -6.71
CA LYS A 117 13.48 6.80 -7.34
C LYS A 117 12.54 6.42 -8.48
N SER A 118 11.39 7.09 -8.58
CA SER A 118 10.41 6.82 -9.63
C SER A 118 10.92 7.33 -10.98
N ASP A 119 11.07 6.44 -11.96
CA ASP A 119 11.40 6.81 -13.34
C ASP A 119 10.24 7.56 -14.04
N THR A 120 9.03 7.48 -13.49
CA THR A 120 7.81 8.08 -14.06
C THR A 120 7.48 9.47 -13.49
N GLY A 121 8.31 9.99 -12.58
CA GLY A 121 8.03 11.24 -11.88
C GLY A 121 6.83 11.20 -10.91
N HIS A 122 6.31 10.03 -10.52
CA HIS A 122 5.24 9.90 -9.52
C HIS A 122 5.81 9.65 -8.10
N GLY A 123 5.54 10.56 -7.18
CA GLY A 123 6.24 10.61 -5.88
C GLY A 123 5.81 9.55 -4.86
N THR A 124 4.79 8.76 -5.18
CA THR A 124 4.24 7.68 -4.35
C THR A 124 4.20 6.34 -5.08
N GLN A 125 4.98 6.20 -6.17
CA GLN A 125 5.11 4.92 -6.87
C GLN A 125 5.71 3.86 -5.94
N LYS A 126 4.99 2.76 -5.73
CA LYS A 126 5.48 1.60 -5.00
C LYS A 126 6.45 0.81 -5.87
N PRO A 127 7.53 0.24 -5.31
CA PRO A 127 8.36 -0.72 -6.02
C PRO A 127 7.51 -1.86 -6.58
N GLY A 128 7.81 -2.32 -7.80
CA GLY A 128 7.07 -3.41 -8.44
C GLY A 128 6.98 -4.67 -7.57
N GLU A 129 8.02 -4.94 -6.77
CA GLU A 129 8.07 -6.06 -5.83
C GLU A 129 6.97 -6.02 -4.76
N CYS A 130 6.51 -4.82 -4.33
CA CYS A 130 5.38 -4.67 -3.40
C CYS A 130 4.06 -5.17 -4.00
N MET A 131 3.98 -5.24 -5.33
CA MET A 131 2.83 -5.77 -6.07
C MET A 131 3.07 -7.22 -6.52
N GLY A 132 4.31 -7.55 -6.91
CA GLY A 132 4.70 -8.88 -7.38
C GLY A 132 4.56 -9.97 -6.33
N ARG A 133 5.08 -9.74 -5.11
CA ARG A 133 5.00 -10.73 -4.02
C ARG A 133 3.55 -11.16 -3.69
N PRO A 134 2.57 -10.25 -3.53
CA PRO A 134 1.16 -10.61 -3.39
C PRO A 134 0.63 -11.53 -4.50
N ILE A 135 0.96 -11.22 -5.76
CA ILE A 135 0.51 -11.97 -6.93
C ILE A 135 1.10 -13.37 -6.87
N GLU A 136 2.43 -13.49 -6.77
CA GLU A 136 3.11 -14.78 -6.68
C GLU A 136 2.60 -15.65 -5.51
N ASN A 137 2.33 -15.04 -4.35
CA ASN A 137 1.85 -15.75 -3.18
C ASN A 137 0.38 -16.19 -3.28
N ASN A 138 -0.41 -15.68 -4.23
CA ASN A 138 -1.86 -15.97 -4.32
C ASN A 138 -2.36 -16.21 -5.75
N SER A 139 -1.48 -16.54 -6.69
CA SER A 139 -1.86 -16.90 -8.05
C SER A 139 -1.01 -18.07 -8.56
N SER A 140 -1.54 -18.76 -9.56
CA SER A 140 -0.84 -19.81 -10.30
C SER A 140 -0.56 -19.32 -11.73
N PRO A 141 0.50 -19.81 -12.40
CA PRO A 141 0.65 -19.63 -13.84
C PRO A 141 -0.64 -20.06 -14.57
N GLY A 142 -1.09 -19.22 -15.50
CA GLY A 142 -2.26 -19.47 -16.36
C GLY A 142 -1.85 -20.11 -17.67
#